data_AF-A0A7V9G959-F1
#
_entry.id   AF-A0A7V9G959-F1
#
_cell.length_a   1.000
_cell.length_b   1.000
_cell.length_c   1.000
_cell.angle_alpha   90.00
_cell.angle_beta   90.00
_cell.angle_gamma   90.00
#
_symmetry.space_group_name_H-M   'P 1'
#
loop_
_entity.id
_entity.type
_entity.pdbx_description
1 polymer ?
#
loop_
_entity_poly.entity_id
_entity_poly.type
_entity_poly.pdbx_seq_one_letter_code
_entity_poly.pdbx_strand_id
1 'polypeptide(L)'
;MSRALPPERRITLDALGRRQFLRTSVAMLGGPAFLNTLGSLFARLHAADAPFDTTPPKEEYLTGKDETVKTGEFFFPRLKFHVRDRGMDIWDVGPSGDQVLRRQLIELTNINASPEPMVVELDDLDKMSRYPYVFMTSMSEFELDPKHAQNLREFLLRGGFVHADDCCHPTTKGGIHPSDMGGNFVYKVREGSNSGIDGDRFFMDYVRTINELFPDNPMRRIPDDHEIYRCYFEFPGGCPVMQGVDHGAWGLFEQGTGRLMTVVTPGDLHCGWMSRYWAPEKNTEAIKMGINVLMYYLTH
;
A
#
# COMPACT_ATOMS: atom_id res chain seq x y z
N MET A 1 -26.84 -6.79 -38.44
CA MET A 1 -26.74 -8.14 -37.84
C MET A 1 -26.01 -8.00 -36.51
N SER A 2 -26.77 -8.09 -35.42
CA SER A 2 -26.29 -8.03 -34.04
C SER A 2 -25.56 -9.33 -33.69
N ARG A 3 -24.39 -9.23 -33.04
CA ARG A 3 -23.76 -10.35 -32.34
C ARG A 3 -23.50 -9.90 -30.91
N ALA A 4 -24.41 -10.24 -30.01
CA ALA A 4 -24.29 -10.04 -28.58
C ALA A 4 -23.14 -10.89 -28.03
N LEU A 5 -22.33 -10.30 -27.15
CA LEU A 5 -21.35 -11.00 -26.32
C LEU A 5 -22.09 -11.82 -25.24
N PRO A 6 -21.56 -12.99 -24.84
CA PRO A 6 -22.22 -13.86 -23.86
C PRO A 6 -22.20 -13.25 -22.45
N PRO A 7 -23.15 -13.60 -21.57
CA PRO A 7 -23.23 -13.05 -20.23
C PRO A 7 -22.07 -13.56 -19.37
N GLU A 8 -21.35 -12.64 -18.75
CA GLU A 8 -20.27 -12.94 -17.80
C GLU A 8 -20.81 -13.75 -16.61
N ARG A 9 -20.14 -14.87 -16.32
CA ARG A 9 -20.36 -15.60 -15.06
C ARG A 9 -19.89 -14.71 -13.91
N ARG A 10 -20.83 -14.23 -13.09
CA ARG A 10 -20.53 -13.72 -11.75
C ARG A 10 -19.72 -14.77 -10.99
N ILE A 11 -18.43 -14.52 -10.82
CA ILE A 11 -17.64 -15.22 -9.82
C ILE A 11 -17.93 -14.52 -8.49
N THR A 12 -18.96 -14.96 -7.78
CA THR A 12 -19.12 -14.63 -6.37
C THR A 12 -18.06 -15.41 -5.60
N LEU A 13 -16.94 -14.76 -5.28
CA LEU A 13 -16.04 -15.24 -4.25
C LEU A 13 -16.74 -15.02 -2.90
N ASP A 14 -17.43 -16.06 -2.45
CA ASP A 14 -18.01 -16.10 -1.10
C ASP A 14 -16.89 -15.99 -0.06
N ALA A 15 -17.20 -15.49 1.14
CA ALA A 15 -16.26 -15.27 2.24
C ALA A 15 -15.44 -16.54 2.62
N LEU A 16 -15.89 -17.72 2.19
CA LEU A 16 -15.14 -18.98 2.24
C LEU A 16 -13.85 -18.99 1.41
N GLY A 17 -13.84 -18.37 0.23
CA GLY A 17 -12.65 -18.32 -0.64
C GLY A 17 -11.49 -17.54 -0.02
N ARG A 18 -11.81 -16.49 0.75
CA ARG A 18 -10.85 -15.66 1.51
C ARG A 18 -10.16 -16.45 2.63
N ARG A 19 -10.90 -17.34 3.32
CA ARG A 19 -10.33 -18.26 4.31
C ARG A 19 -9.40 -19.29 3.67
N GLN A 20 -9.66 -19.67 2.42
CA GLN A 20 -8.85 -20.68 1.73
C GLN A 20 -7.54 -20.08 1.18
N PHE A 21 -7.55 -18.84 0.72
CA PHE A 21 -6.33 -18.12 0.32
C PHE A 21 -5.38 -17.89 1.51
N LEU A 22 -5.91 -17.39 2.64
CA LEU A 22 -5.12 -17.22 3.87
C LEU A 22 -4.67 -18.57 4.48
N ARG A 23 -5.46 -19.65 4.32
CA ARG A 23 -5.06 -21.00 4.78
C ARG A 23 -3.97 -21.62 3.95
N THR A 24 -3.95 -21.40 2.63
CA THR A 24 -2.93 -22.01 1.76
C THR A 24 -1.53 -21.45 2.04
N SER A 25 -1.43 -20.20 2.48
CA SER A 25 -0.16 -19.59 2.92
C SER A 25 0.34 -20.11 4.27
N VAL A 26 -0.56 -20.59 5.15
CA VAL A 26 -0.22 -21.12 6.48
C VAL A 26 0.02 -22.64 6.45
N ALA A 27 -0.62 -23.37 5.53
CA ALA A 27 -0.59 -24.83 5.49
C ALA A 27 0.73 -25.45 4.99
N MET A 28 1.63 -24.68 4.36
CA MET A 28 2.91 -25.20 3.88
C MET A 28 4.00 -25.35 4.96
N LEU A 29 3.72 -25.04 6.24
CA LEU A 29 4.74 -25.03 7.31
C LEU A 29 4.41 -25.84 8.58
N GLY A 30 3.46 -26.79 8.55
CA GLY A 30 3.05 -27.49 9.79
C GLY A 30 2.89 -29.00 9.64
N GLY A 31 3.78 -29.76 10.28
CA GLY A 31 3.63 -31.21 10.47
C GLY A 31 2.49 -31.62 11.42
N PRO A 32 2.37 -32.92 11.76
CA PRO A 32 1.16 -33.57 12.32
C PRO A 32 0.65 -33.09 13.70
N ALA A 33 1.25 -32.06 14.30
CA ALA A 33 0.81 -31.49 15.58
C ALA A 33 -0.46 -30.61 15.48
N PHE A 34 -0.94 -30.28 14.28
CA PHE A 34 -2.01 -29.31 14.08
C PHE A 34 -3.44 -29.86 14.30
N LEU A 35 -3.63 -31.18 14.30
CA LEU A 35 -4.96 -31.79 14.43
C LEU A 35 -5.52 -31.77 15.86
N ASN A 36 -4.65 -31.70 16.88
CA ASN A 36 -5.10 -31.63 18.28
C ASN A 36 -5.60 -30.23 18.69
N THR A 37 -5.29 -29.18 17.93
CA THR A 37 -5.67 -27.80 18.24
C THR A 37 -7.07 -27.43 17.75
N LEU A 38 -7.64 -28.16 16.79
CA LEU A 38 -8.99 -27.92 16.29
C LEU A 38 -10.08 -28.36 17.29
N GLY A 39 -9.80 -29.37 18.11
CA GLY A 39 -10.71 -29.84 19.16
C GLY A 39 -10.91 -28.83 20.29
N SER A 40 -9.89 -28.03 20.61
CA SER A 40 -9.98 -27.01 21.68
C SER A 40 -10.68 -25.72 21.22
N LEU A 41 -10.70 -25.46 19.91
CA LEU A 41 -11.30 -24.25 19.36
C LEU A 41 -12.85 -24.28 19.41
N PHE A 42 -13.45 -25.47 19.27
CA PHE A 42 -14.91 -25.64 19.42
C PHE A 42 -15.39 -25.46 20.86
N ALA A 43 -14.57 -25.84 21.85
CA ALA A 43 -14.91 -25.64 23.26
C ALA A 43 -14.89 -24.15 23.69
N ARG A 44 -14.12 -23.29 22.99
CA ARG A 44 -14.00 -21.86 23.32
C ARG A 44 -15.09 -20.98 22.72
N LEU A 45 -15.84 -21.44 21.73
CA LEU A 45 -16.96 -20.66 21.17
C LEU A 45 -18.15 -20.50 22.14
N HIS A 46 -18.19 -21.26 23.23
CA HIS A 46 -19.20 -21.11 24.30
C HIS A 46 -18.72 -20.31 25.52
N ALA A 47 -17.51 -19.75 25.49
CA ALA A 47 -16.91 -19.03 26.62
C ALA A 47 -16.96 -17.49 26.48
N ALA A 48 -17.84 -16.95 25.64
CA ALA A 48 -17.95 -15.49 25.43
C ALA A 48 -18.58 -14.73 26.62
N ASP A 49 -19.14 -15.44 27.61
CA ASP A 49 -19.75 -14.86 28.82
C ASP A 49 -18.91 -15.06 30.09
N ALA A 50 -17.66 -15.53 29.98
CA ALA A 50 -16.79 -15.66 31.16
C ALA A 50 -16.32 -14.27 31.63
N PRO A 51 -16.45 -13.93 32.93
CA PRO A 51 -15.95 -12.66 33.45
C PRO A 51 -14.44 -12.55 33.20
N PHE A 52 -14.00 -11.35 32.82
CA PHE A 52 -12.60 -11.05 32.56
C PHE A 52 -11.76 -11.45 33.78
N ASP A 53 -10.73 -12.27 33.58
CA ASP A 53 -9.85 -12.70 34.64
C ASP A 53 -9.02 -11.49 35.12
N THR A 54 -9.41 -10.92 36.25
CA THR A 54 -8.73 -9.79 36.88
C THR A 54 -7.55 -10.22 37.74
N THR A 55 -7.24 -11.52 37.79
CA THR A 55 -6.10 -12.01 38.56
C THR A 55 -4.83 -11.45 37.93
N PRO A 56 -3.95 -10.78 38.70
CA PRO A 56 -2.69 -10.30 38.17
C PRO A 56 -1.92 -11.45 37.51
N PRO A 57 -1.22 -11.20 36.38
CA PRO A 57 -0.35 -12.20 35.80
C PRO A 57 0.62 -12.71 36.88
N LYS A 58 0.84 -14.02 36.93
CA LYS A 58 1.84 -14.60 37.85
C LYS A 58 3.18 -13.88 37.63
N GLU A 59 3.87 -13.54 38.72
CA GLU A 59 5.17 -12.84 38.72
C GLU A 59 6.20 -13.50 37.78
N GLU A 60 6.10 -14.82 37.59
CA GLU A 60 6.92 -15.60 36.65
C GLU A 60 6.84 -15.07 35.19
N TYR A 61 5.67 -14.58 34.75
CA TYR A 61 5.49 -13.95 33.43
C TYR A 61 6.10 -12.54 33.34
N LEU A 62 6.41 -11.91 34.48
CA LEU A 62 7.06 -10.60 34.55
C LEU A 62 8.59 -10.74 34.68
N THR A 63 9.07 -11.91 35.12
CA THR A 63 10.49 -12.21 35.33
C THR A 63 11.13 -13.08 34.24
N GLY A 64 10.33 -13.68 33.36
CA GLY A 64 10.84 -14.40 32.20
C GLY A 64 11.57 -13.45 31.26
N LYS A 65 12.77 -13.81 30.80
CA LYS A 65 13.32 -13.19 29.58
C LYS A 65 12.23 -13.31 28.54
N ASP A 66 11.84 -12.19 27.92
CA ASP A 66 10.84 -12.16 26.86
C ASP A 66 11.29 -13.15 25.78
N GLU A 67 10.73 -14.37 25.81
CA GLU A 67 11.10 -15.39 24.84
C GLU A 67 10.57 -14.87 23.52
N THR A 68 11.47 -14.69 22.54
CA THR A 68 11.09 -14.14 21.23
C THR A 68 9.95 -14.98 20.65
N VAL A 69 8.72 -14.45 20.69
CA VAL A 69 7.57 -15.08 20.06
C VAL A 69 7.87 -15.11 18.57
N LYS A 70 7.91 -16.31 17.96
CA LYS A 70 8.06 -16.44 16.51
C LYS A 70 6.77 -15.98 15.83
N THR A 71 6.73 -14.70 15.47
CA THR A 71 5.67 -14.11 14.65
C THR A 71 5.94 -14.33 13.17
N GLY A 72 4.93 -14.12 12.31
CA GLY A 72 5.16 -14.01 10.88
C GLY A 72 6.01 -12.78 10.56
N GLU A 73 6.92 -12.90 9.58
CA GLU A 73 7.75 -11.79 9.11
C GLU A 73 7.00 -10.99 8.03
N PHE A 74 6.91 -9.68 8.21
CA PHE A 74 6.38 -8.75 7.21
C PHE A 74 7.48 -8.36 6.22
N PHE A 75 7.19 -8.49 4.93
CA PHE A 75 8.10 -8.04 3.86
C PHE A 75 7.57 -6.75 3.24
N PHE A 76 8.47 -5.82 2.97
CA PHE A 76 8.20 -4.59 2.23
C PHE A 76 8.86 -4.72 0.84
N PRO A 77 8.22 -5.39 -0.13
CA PRO A 77 8.76 -5.50 -1.47
C PRO A 77 8.52 -4.22 -2.26
N ARG A 78 9.55 -3.79 -2.99
CA ARG A 78 9.41 -2.79 -4.05
C ARG A 78 8.92 -3.48 -5.33
N LEU A 79 7.88 -2.93 -5.94
CA LEU A 79 7.34 -3.38 -7.21
C LEU A 79 8.16 -2.76 -8.34
N LYS A 80 8.73 -3.61 -9.17
CA LYS A 80 9.43 -3.23 -10.39
C LYS A 80 8.45 -3.12 -11.56
N PHE A 81 8.59 -2.06 -12.32
CA PHE A 81 7.83 -1.71 -13.52
C PHE A 81 8.77 -1.04 -14.52
N HIS A 82 8.29 -0.79 -15.74
CA HIS A 82 9.03 0.00 -16.72
C HIS A 82 8.58 1.46 -16.69
N VAL A 83 9.51 2.39 -16.69
CA VAL A 83 9.24 3.81 -16.83
C VAL A 83 9.01 4.13 -18.31
N ARG A 84 7.93 4.86 -18.64
CA ARG A 84 7.56 5.21 -20.03
C ARG A 84 8.50 6.26 -20.65
N ASP A 85 9.32 6.92 -19.84
CA ASP A 85 10.29 7.90 -20.31
C ASP A 85 11.31 7.27 -21.27
N ARG A 86 11.72 8.00 -22.30
CA ARG A 86 12.66 7.52 -23.34
C ARG A 86 14.12 7.51 -22.89
N GLY A 87 14.36 7.77 -21.59
CA GLY A 87 15.66 7.83 -20.95
C GLY A 87 16.07 6.50 -20.30
N MET A 88 16.68 6.58 -19.13
CA MET A 88 17.00 5.39 -18.33
C MET A 88 15.74 4.92 -17.59
N ASP A 89 15.52 3.61 -17.56
CA ASP A 89 14.44 2.97 -16.81
C ASP A 89 14.76 2.98 -15.31
N ILE A 90 14.49 4.11 -14.65
CA ILE A 90 14.75 4.32 -13.21
C ILE A 90 13.47 4.05 -12.42
N TRP A 91 13.12 2.77 -12.30
CA TRP A 91 11.99 2.31 -11.47
C TRP A 91 12.35 2.27 -9.96
N ASP A 92 13.63 2.33 -9.62
CA ASP A 92 14.17 2.14 -8.27
C ASP A 92 14.71 3.44 -7.66
N VAL A 93 14.02 4.57 -7.85
CA VAL A 93 14.45 5.88 -7.32
C VAL A 93 14.66 5.80 -5.80
N GLY A 94 15.85 6.20 -5.34
CA GLY A 94 16.22 6.42 -3.93
C GLY A 94 15.98 5.23 -2.97
N PRO A 95 16.50 4.01 -3.23
CA PRO A 95 16.17 2.80 -2.47
C PRO A 95 16.60 2.85 -0.98
N SER A 96 17.43 3.83 -0.60
CA SER A 96 17.76 4.11 0.80
C SER A 96 16.54 4.57 1.61
N GLY A 97 15.54 5.20 0.98
CA GLY A 97 14.29 5.59 1.64
C GLY A 97 13.55 4.39 2.21
N ASP A 98 13.42 3.32 1.42
CA ASP A 98 12.80 2.06 1.87
C ASP A 98 13.56 1.45 3.06
N GLN A 99 14.90 1.47 3.01
CA GLN A 99 15.72 0.95 4.10
C GLN A 99 15.49 1.72 5.41
N VAL A 100 15.41 3.05 5.32
CA VAL A 100 15.12 3.90 6.48
C VAL A 100 13.72 3.63 7.00
N LEU A 101 12.70 3.59 6.12
CA LEU A 101 11.33 3.31 6.54
C LEU A 101 11.19 1.94 7.19
N ARG A 102 11.78 0.88 6.62
CA ARG A 102 11.77 -0.47 7.21
C ARG A 102 12.42 -0.47 8.59
N ARG A 103 13.59 0.16 8.73
CA ARG A 103 14.27 0.26 10.03
C ARG A 103 13.39 0.99 11.06
N GLN A 104 12.79 2.10 10.66
CA GLN A 104 11.94 2.90 11.56
C GLN A 104 10.63 2.19 11.89
N LEU A 105 10.07 1.39 10.98
CA LEU A 105 8.93 0.51 11.28
C LEU A 105 9.30 -0.47 12.41
N ILE A 106 10.46 -1.13 12.32
CA ILE A 106 10.94 -2.08 13.34
C ILE A 106 11.24 -1.37 14.67
N GLU A 107 11.86 -0.18 14.62
CA GLU A 107 12.26 0.57 15.82
C GLU A 107 11.08 1.21 16.55
N LEU A 108 10.07 1.68 15.80
CA LEU A 108 8.95 2.43 16.36
C LEU A 108 7.73 1.57 16.64
N THR A 109 7.68 0.33 16.14
CA THR A 109 6.53 -0.57 16.29
C THR A 109 6.97 -1.96 16.76
N ASN A 110 6.01 -2.82 17.09
CA ASN A 110 6.26 -4.23 17.40
C ASN A 110 6.15 -5.15 16.17
N ILE A 111 6.18 -4.59 14.95
CA ILE A 111 6.11 -5.36 13.72
C ILE A 111 7.45 -6.04 13.45
N ASN A 112 7.42 -7.38 13.34
CA ASN A 112 8.55 -8.17 12.87
C ASN A 112 8.66 -8.02 11.34
N ALA A 113 9.39 -7.01 10.87
CA ALA A 113 9.60 -6.76 9.45
C ALA A 113 11.00 -7.19 8.99
N SER A 114 11.10 -7.64 7.75
CA SER A 114 12.38 -8.02 7.14
C SER A 114 13.26 -6.79 6.93
N PRO A 115 14.53 -6.80 7.38
CA PRO A 115 15.43 -5.67 7.15
C PRO A 115 15.92 -5.60 5.69
N GLU A 116 15.94 -6.74 5.01
CA GLU A 116 16.50 -6.89 3.68
C GLU A 116 15.58 -6.33 2.59
N PRO A 117 16.14 -5.69 1.55
CA PRO A 117 15.34 -5.25 0.40
C PRO A 117 14.80 -6.45 -0.37
N MET A 118 13.55 -6.33 -0.83
CA MET A 118 12.91 -7.32 -1.69
C MET A 118 12.32 -6.64 -2.92
N VAL A 119 12.40 -7.32 -4.06
CA VAL A 119 11.79 -6.86 -5.32
C VAL A 119 10.84 -7.93 -5.85
N VAL A 120 9.67 -7.47 -6.28
CA VAL A 120 8.68 -8.25 -7.02
C VAL A 120 8.41 -7.57 -8.36
N GLU A 121 8.03 -8.35 -9.37
CA GLU A 121 7.80 -7.85 -10.73
C GLU A 121 6.34 -8.07 -11.10
N LEU A 122 5.76 -7.15 -11.89
CA LEU A 122 4.38 -7.23 -12.37
C LEU A 122 4.08 -8.49 -13.19
N ASP A 123 5.11 -9.14 -13.73
CA ASP A 123 5.01 -10.38 -14.50
C ASP A 123 4.73 -11.63 -13.65
N ASP A 124 5.03 -11.59 -12.35
CA ASP A 124 4.96 -12.72 -11.43
C ASP A 124 3.88 -12.50 -10.36
N LEU A 125 2.62 -12.63 -10.79
CA LEU A 125 1.45 -12.51 -9.93
C LEU A 125 1.49 -13.48 -8.73
N ASP A 126 2.06 -14.67 -8.90
CA ASP A 126 2.16 -15.67 -7.83
C ASP A 126 3.12 -15.19 -6.74
N LYS A 127 4.27 -14.61 -7.10
CA LYS A 127 5.19 -14.00 -6.13
C LYS A 127 4.61 -12.75 -5.50
N MET A 128 3.98 -11.87 -6.27
CA MET A 128 3.26 -10.72 -5.71
C MET A 128 2.20 -11.17 -4.70
N SER A 129 1.42 -12.20 -5.03
CA SER A 129 0.36 -12.73 -4.15
C SER A 129 0.88 -13.35 -2.85
N ARG A 130 2.16 -13.73 -2.77
CA ARG A 130 2.81 -14.16 -1.53
C ARG A 130 3.18 -12.99 -0.61
N TYR A 131 3.26 -11.78 -1.15
CA TYR A 131 3.57 -10.54 -0.43
C TYR A 131 2.46 -9.51 -0.71
N PRO A 132 1.33 -9.58 0.04
CA PRO A 132 0.13 -8.82 -0.30
C PRO A 132 0.22 -7.31 -0.08
N TYR A 133 1.40 -6.79 0.26
CA TYR A 133 1.75 -5.37 0.22
C TYR A 133 2.90 -5.18 -0.76
N VAL A 134 2.80 -4.17 -1.63
CA VAL A 134 3.89 -3.76 -2.50
C VAL A 134 4.03 -2.23 -2.52
N PHE A 135 5.26 -1.75 -2.62
CA PHE A 135 5.56 -0.32 -2.72
C PHE A 135 6.11 0.05 -4.10
N MET A 136 5.70 1.19 -4.66
CA MET A 136 6.27 1.72 -5.91
C MET A 136 6.43 3.24 -5.88
N THR A 137 7.48 3.74 -6.52
CA THR A 137 7.75 5.18 -6.64
C THR A 137 8.53 5.47 -7.91
N SER A 138 8.30 6.63 -8.51
CA SER A 138 8.99 7.08 -9.73
C SER A 138 8.94 8.60 -9.83
N MET A 139 9.85 9.18 -10.62
CA MET A 139 9.76 10.58 -11.06
C MET A 139 8.97 10.77 -12.37
N SER A 140 8.64 9.66 -13.04
CA SER A 140 8.07 9.62 -14.38
C SER A 140 6.95 8.58 -14.46
N GLU A 141 6.13 8.70 -15.50
CA GLU A 141 5.05 7.79 -15.82
C GLU A 141 5.54 6.33 -15.96
N PHE A 142 4.68 5.37 -15.63
CA PHE A 142 5.01 3.95 -15.73
C PHE A 142 4.23 3.28 -16.87
N GLU A 143 4.78 2.22 -17.41
CA GLU A 143 4.16 1.45 -18.48
C GLU A 143 3.64 0.12 -17.94
N LEU A 144 2.41 -0.22 -18.30
CA LEU A 144 1.84 -1.55 -18.11
C LEU A 144 1.57 -2.14 -19.48
N ASP A 145 2.16 -3.29 -19.76
CA ASP A 145 1.67 -4.13 -20.84
C ASP A 145 0.32 -4.77 -20.45
N PRO A 146 -0.41 -5.39 -21.40
CA PRO A 146 -1.71 -6.00 -21.11
C PRO A 146 -1.66 -7.07 -20.00
N LYS A 147 -0.56 -7.80 -19.87
CA LYS A 147 -0.37 -8.82 -18.84
C LYS A 147 -0.12 -8.17 -17.48
N HIS A 148 0.73 -7.14 -17.42
CA HIS A 148 0.96 -6.36 -16.20
C HIS A 148 -0.33 -5.70 -15.69
N ALA A 149 -1.11 -5.11 -16.59
CA ALA A 149 -2.43 -4.53 -16.27
C ALA A 149 -3.38 -5.59 -15.69
N GLN A 150 -3.46 -6.76 -16.31
CA GLN A 150 -4.26 -7.88 -15.81
C GLN A 150 -3.80 -8.34 -14.43
N ASN A 151 -2.49 -8.51 -14.23
CA ASN A 151 -1.91 -8.97 -12.97
C ASN A 151 -2.11 -7.96 -11.84
N LEU A 152 -1.89 -6.66 -12.10
CA LEU A 152 -2.11 -5.61 -11.11
C LEU A 152 -3.57 -5.54 -10.66
N ARG A 153 -4.50 -5.61 -11.62
CA ARG A 153 -5.93 -5.63 -11.33
C ARG A 153 -6.31 -6.85 -10.50
N GLU A 154 -5.83 -8.04 -10.87
CA GLU A 154 -6.11 -9.28 -10.16
C GLU A 154 -5.48 -9.29 -8.76
N PHE A 155 -4.27 -8.77 -8.59
CA PHE A 155 -3.61 -8.62 -7.30
C PHE A 155 -4.45 -7.78 -6.33
N LEU A 156 -4.92 -6.61 -6.77
CA LEU A 156 -5.78 -5.73 -5.97
C LEU A 156 -7.10 -6.42 -5.61
N LEU A 157 -7.75 -7.10 -6.57
CA LEU A 157 -9.00 -7.84 -6.34
C LEU A 157 -8.84 -9.03 -5.37
N ARG A 158 -7.65 -9.62 -5.27
CA ARG A 158 -7.34 -10.68 -4.29
C ARG A 158 -7.07 -10.16 -2.88
N GLY A 159 -7.17 -8.85 -2.68
CA GLY A 159 -6.88 -8.21 -1.40
C GLY A 159 -5.44 -7.73 -1.27
N GLY A 160 -4.66 -7.74 -2.35
CA GLY A 160 -3.37 -7.06 -2.40
C GLY A 160 -3.51 -5.56 -2.14
N PHE A 161 -2.43 -4.95 -1.69
CA PHE A 161 -2.33 -3.53 -1.37
C PHE A 161 -1.14 -2.91 -2.07
N VAL A 162 -1.37 -1.83 -2.82
CA VAL A 162 -0.30 -1.07 -3.48
C VAL A 162 -0.17 0.30 -2.80
N HIS A 163 1.01 0.57 -2.25
CA HIS A 163 1.42 1.88 -1.78
C HIS A 163 2.29 2.53 -2.87
N ALA A 164 1.76 3.56 -3.52
CA ALA A 164 2.46 4.34 -4.52
C ALA A 164 2.86 5.72 -3.94
N ASP A 165 4.03 6.25 -4.30
CA ASP A 165 4.46 7.59 -3.89
C ASP A 165 5.15 8.30 -5.07
N ASP A 166 4.74 9.53 -5.35
CA ASP A 166 5.31 10.34 -6.44
C ASP A 166 6.61 10.99 -6.01
N CYS A 167 7.72 10.61 -6.66
CA CYS A 167 8.99 11.26 -6.42
C CYS A 167 9.09 12.50 -7.31
N CYS A 168 8.76 13.67 -6.79
CA CYS A 168 8.77 14.87 -7.61
C CYS A 168 10.20 15.43 -7.77
N HIS A 169 10.48 16.12 -8.88
CA HIS A 169 11.79 16.71 -9.11
C HIS A 169 11.91 18.09 -8.42
N PRO A 170 13.06 18.51 -7.85
CA PRO A 170 13.19 19.76 -7.09
C PRO A 170 12.87 21.06 -7.86
N THR A 171 12.68 20.98 -9.18
CA THR A 171 12.42 22.11 -10.08
C THR A 171 10.93 22.33 -10.40
N THR A 172 10.02 21.46 -9.92
CA THR A 172 8.57 21.55 -10.19
C THR A 172 7.87 22.56 -9.26
N LYS A 173 8.21 23.85 -9.40
CA LYS A 173 7.36 24.92 -8.87
C LYS A 173 6.24 25.25 -9.87
N GLY A 174 5.09 24.60 -9.70
CA GLY A 174 3.86 24.87 -10.44
C GLY A 174 3.30 23.60 -11.09
N GLY A 175 2.41 22.90 -10.38
CA GLY A 175 1.64 21.80 -10.95
C GLY A 175 0.19 22.19 -11.31
N ILE A 176 -0.52 21.22 -11.84
CA ILE A 176 -1.87 21.32 -12.42
C ILE A 176 -2.91 21.42 -11.28
N HIS A 177 -3.89 22.32 -11.36
CA HIS A 177 -4.91 22.49 -10.30
C HIS A 177 -6.07 21.50 -10.50
N PRO A 178 -6.78 21.03 -9.45
CA PRO A 178 -7.91 20.10 -9.60
C PRO A 178 -9.04 20.56 -10.54
N SER A 179 -9.15 21.88 -10.77
CA SER A 179 -10.07 22.48 -11.75
C SER A 179 -9.68 22.23 -13.21
N ASP A 180 -8.45 21.83 -13.47
CA ASP A 180 -7.92 21.55 -14.81
C ASP A 180 -8.24 20.10 -15.24
N MET A 181 -8.79 19.27 -14.33
CA MET A 181 -9.26 17.91 -14.58
C MET A 181 -10.66 17.90 -15.21
N GLY A 182 -10.77 18.36 -16.46
CA GLY A 182 -12.00 18.22 -17.26
C GLY A 182 -12.27 16.76 -17.65
N GLY A 183 -13.55 16.35 -17.63
CA GLY A 183 -14.06 14.98 -17.72
C GLY A 183 -13.81 14.16 -19.00
N ASN A 184 -12.63 14.29 -19.61
CA ASN A 184 -12.15 13.43 -20.68
C ASN A 184 -10.62 13.19 -20.66
N PHE A 185 -9.94 13.43 -19.53
CA PHE A 185 -8.52 13.08 -19.32
C PHE A 185 -7.56 13.52 -20.44
N VAL A 186 -7.79 14.68 -21.07
CA VAL A 186 -6.85 15.29 -22.03
C VAL A 186 -6.15 16.47 -21.37
N TYR A 187 -4.85 16.31 -21.12
CA TYR A 187 -3.99 17.32 -20.50
C TYR A 187 -3.80 18.52 -21.43
N LYS A 188 -3.99 19.73 -20.93
CA LYS A 188 -3.56 20.97 -21.62
C LYS A 188 -2.30 21.50 -20.96
N VAL A 189 -1.18 21.39 -21.67
CA VAL A 189 0.06 22.10 -21.35
C VAL A 189 -0.24 23.61 -21.30
N ARG A 190 0.13 24.27 -20.20
CA ARG A 190 0.03 25.72 -20.09
C ARG A 190 1.13 26.35 -20.93
N GLU A 191 0.78 27.00 -22.04
CA GLU A 191 1.77 27.76 -22.84
C GLU A 191 2.42 28.85 -21.97
N GLY A 192 3.76 28.85 -21.88
CA GLY A 192 4.55 29.92 -21.28
C GLY A 192 5.32 29.59 -20.00
N SER A 193 5.27 28.35 -19.47
CA SER A 193 6.18 27.94 -18.39
C SER A 193 7.55 27.54 -18.95
N ASN A 194 8.59 28.34 -18.69
CA ASN A 194 9.99 28.01 -19.02
C ASN A 194 10.60 26.90 -18.13
N SER A 195 9.81 26.22 -17.29
CA SER A 195 10.16 24.99 -16.58
C SER A 195 9.35 23.84 -17.16
N GLY A 196 9.81 23.27 -18.28
CA GLY A 196 9.17 22.15 -18.98
C GLY A 196 9.19 20.80 -18.23
N ILE A 197 8.86 20.80 -16.94
CA ILE A 197 8.68 19.61 -16.10
C ILE A 197 7.37 19.82 -15.33
N ASP A 198 6.29 19.21 -15.81
CA ASP A 198 5.04 19.03 -15.07
C ASP A 198 5.36 18.39 -13.72
N GLY A 199 4.97 19.02 -12.62
CA GLY A 199 4.93 18.35 -11.32
C GLY A 199 3.92 17.20 -11.35
N ASP A 200 4.22 16.14 -10.62
CA ASP A 200 3.30 15.06 -10.27
C ASP A 200 2.91 14.07 -11.39
N ARG A 201 3.83 13.84 -12.35
CA ARG A 201 3.61 12.94 -13.49
C ARG A 201 3.26 11.53 -13.08
N PHE A 202 3.99 10.97 -12.11
CA PHE A 202 3.76 9.60 -11.67
C PHE A 202 2.40 9.48 -10.97
N PHE A 203 2.04 10.42 -10.11
CA PHE A 203 0.74 10.47 -9.45
C PHE A 203 -0.40 10.51 -10.46
N MET A 204 -0.34 11.42 -11.44
CA MET A 204 -1.39 11.56 -12.45
C MET A 204 -1.50 10.29 -13.31
N ASP A 205 -0.37 9.71 -13.69
CA ASP A 205 -0.30 8.47 -14.45
C ASP A 205 -0.86 7.28 -13.66
N TYR A 206 -0.57 7.22 -12.37
CA TYR A 206 -1.08 6.20 -11.45
C TYR A 206 -2.59 6.28 -11.31
N VAL A 207 -3.12 7.46 -11.01
CA VAL A 207 -4.57 7.67 -10.88
C VAL A 207 -5.29 7.30 -12.18
N ARG A 208 -4.77 7.74 -13.34
CA ARG A 208 -5.35 7.39 -14.64
C ARG A 208 -5.34 5.88 -14.88
N THR A 209 -4.19 5.24 -14.65
CA THR A 209 -4.02 3.80 -14.89
C THR A 209 -4.95 2.97 -14.00
N ILE A 210 -5.06 3.28 -12.70
CA ILE A 210 -5.98 2.56 -11.82
C ILE A 210 -7.44 2.80 -12.22
N ASN A 211 -7.81 4.00 -12.67
CA ASN A 211 -9.15 4.28 -13.18
C ASN A 211 -9.47 3.51 -14.47
N GLU A 212 -8.49 3.28 -15.34
CA GLU A 212 -8.64 2.42 -16.52
C GLU A 212 -8.84 0.94 -16.14
N LEU A 213 -8.18 0.47 -15.06
CA LEU A 213 -8.36 -0.89 -14.53
C LEU A 213 -9.71 -1.08 -13.80
N PHE A 214 -10.25 -0.01 -13.22
CA PHE A 214 -11.47 0.00 -12.41
C PHE A 214 -12.42 1.16 -12.82
N PRO A 215 -12.99 1.14 -14.04
CA PRO A 215 -13.77 2.27 -14.57
C PRO A 215 -15.04 2.58 -13.77
N ASP A 216 -15.64 1.57 -13.14
CA ASP A 216 -16.86 1.71 -12.31
C ASP A 216 -16.56 2.08 -10.85
N ASN A 217 -15.28 2.21 -10.50
CA ASN A 217 -14.83 2.53 -9.14
C ASN A 217 -13.57 3.41 -9.21
N PRO A 218 -13.69 4.67 -9.64
CA PRO A 218 -12.53 5.52 -9.80
C PRO A 218 -11.87 5.81 -8.44
N MET A 219 -10.55 6.01 -8.46
CA MET A 219 -9.80 6.56 -7.34
C MET A 219 -10.34 7.93 -6.95
N ARG A 220 -10.24 8.24 -5.66
CA ARG A 220 -10.68 9.50 -5.08
C ARG A 220 -9.70 9.94 -3.99
N ARG A 221 -9.68 11.24 -3.71
CA ARG A 221 -8.96 11.79 -2.55
C ARG A 221 -9.43 11.07 -1.28
N ILE A 222 -8.48 10.66 -0.45
CA ILE A 222 -8.74 10.09 0.86
C ILE A 222 -9.21 11.24 1.77
N PRO A 223 -10.37 11.13 2.43
CA PRO A 223 -10.84 12.15 3.38
C PRO A 223 -9.85 12.39 4.52
N ASP A 224 -9.69 13.63 4.97
CA ASP A 224 -8.74 13.98 6.04
C ASP A 224 -9.12 13.36 7.40
N ASP A 225 -10.37 12.92 7.54
CA ASP A 225 -10.88 12.16 8.68
C ASP A 225 -10.83 10.63 8.49
N HIS A 226 -10.14 10.13 7.45
CA HIS A 226 -9.95 8.71 7.24
C HIS A 226 -9.01 8.10 8.28
N GLU A 227 -9.23 6.84 8.65
CA GLU A 227 -8.49 6.15 9.70
C GLU A 227 -6.99 5.97 9.40
N ILE A 228 -6.59 5.98 8.12
CA ILE A 228 -5.17 5.99 7.70
C ILE A 228 -4.37 7.16 8.31
N TYR A 229 -5.03 8.26 8.66
CA TYR A 229 -4.38 9.45 9.25
C TYR A 229 -4.33 9.41 10.78
N ARG A 230 -4.86 8.36 11.43
CA ARG A 230 -4.93 8.25 12.90
C ARG A 230 -4.75 6.82 13.45
N CYS A 231 -4.52 5.82 12.60
CA CYS A 231 -4.44 4.41 13.02
C CYS A 231 -3.21 4.11 13.88
N TYR A 232 -2.18 4.97 13.87
CA TYR A 232 -0.98 4.81 14.70
C TYR A 232 -0.41 6.16 15.17
N PHE A 233 -0.09 7.07 14.25
CA PHE A 233 0.23 8.47 14.51
C PHE A 233 -0.92 9.38 14.03
N GLU A 234 -1.03 10.57 14.63
CA GLU A 234 -2.08 11.55 14.35
C GLU A 234 -1.67 12.57 13.28
N PHE A 235 -2.48 12.69 12.24
CA PHE A 235 -2.34 13.64 11.14
C PHE A 235 -3.67 14.38 10.87
N PRO A 236 -4.06 15.33 11.74
CA PRO A 236 -5.34 16.04 11.60
C PRO A 236 -5.44 16.90 10.33
N GLY A 237 -4.31 17.21 9.69
CA GLY A 237 -4.24 17.92 8.41
C GLY A 237 -4.22 17.01 7.18
N GLY A 238 -4.39 15.69 7.36
CA GLY A 238 -4.27 14.71 6.28
C GLY A 238 -2.81 14.40 5.93
N CYS A 239 -2.57 14.01 4.68
CA CYS A 239 -1.24 13.60 4.22
C CYS A 239 -0.25 14.77 4.24
N PRO A 240 0.94 14.63 4.89
CA PRO A 240 1.97 15.65 4.83
C PRO A 240 2.58 15.74 3.42
N VAL A 241 3.12 16.91 3.08
CA VAL A 241 3.72 17.21 1.78
C VAL A 241 5.18 17.58 1.94
N MET A 242 6.06 16.78 1.33
CA MET A 242 7.48 17.06 1.28
C MET A 242 7.78 18.07 0.18
N GLN A 243 7.31 17.78 -1.03
CA GLN A 243 7.47 18.61 -2.22
C GLN A 243 6.39 18.25 -3.26
N GLY A 244 6.35 18.95 -4.39
CA GLY A 244 5.29 18.80 -5.40
C GLY A 244 4.07 19.67 -5.10
N VAL A 245 2.93 19.34 -5.72
CA VAL A 245 1.65 19.99 -5.42
C VAL A 245 0.87 19.19 -4.39
N ASP A 246 0.29 19.90 -3.43
CA ASP A 246 -0.61 19.28 -2.46
C ASP A 246 -1.96 18.92 -3.10
N HIS A 247 -2.08 17.65 -3.49
CA HIS A 247 -3.33 17.05 -3.97
C HIS A 247 -4.05 16.23 -2.89
N GLY A 248 -3.49 16.13 -1.68
CA GLY A 248 -3.82 15.08 -0.71
C GLY A 248 -3.51 13.67 -1.23
N ALA A 249 -3.59 12.66 -0.36
CA ALA A 249 -3.45 11.27 -0.82
C ALA A 249 -4.72 10.81 -1.54
N TRP A 250 -4.58 9.92 -2.52
CA TRP A 250 -5.69 9.32 -3.25
C TRP A 250 -5.71 7.82 -3.06
N GLY A 251 -6.89 7.22 -3.15
CA GLY A 251 -7.03 5.80 -3.02
C GLY A 251 -8.21 5.20 -3.77
N LEU A 252 -8.07 3.92 -4.06
CA LEU A 252 -9.15 3.06 -4.55
C LEU A 252 -9.76 2.32 -3.36
N PHE A 253 -11.08 2.43 -3.19
CA PHE A 253 -11.78 1.79 -2.08
C PHE A 253 -12.57 0.58 -2.57
N GLU A 254 -12.43 -0.55 -1.91
CA GLU A 254 -13.15 -1.78 -2.23
C GLU A 254 -14.67 -1.58 -2.04
N GLN A 255 -15.44 -1.92 -3.06
CA GLN A 255 -16.90 -1.82 -3.00
C GLN A 255 -17.45 -2.82 -1.97
N GLY A 256 -18.36 -2.34 -1.11
CA GLY A 256 -19.02 -3.14 -0.08
C GLY A 256 -18.30 -3.16 1.27
N THR A 257 -16.97 -3.21 1.30
CA THR A 257 -16.20 -3.18 2.56
C THR A 257 -15.72 -1.76 2.92
N GLY A 258 -15.45 -0.92 1.92
CA GLY A 258 -14.83 0.39 2.12
C GLY A 258 -13.33 0.32 2.43
N ARG A 259 -12.71 -0.87 2.35
CA ARG A 259 -11.27 -1.04 2.59
C ARG A 259 -10.45 -0.36 1.50
N LEU A 260 -9.36 0.30 1.85
CA LEU A 260 -8.42 0.84 0.87
C LEU A 260 -7.66 -0.29 0.16
N MET A 261 -7.77 -0.35 -1.17
CA MET A 261 -7.06 -1.32 -2.02
C MET A 261 -5.69 -0.81 -2.45
N THR A 262 -5.59 0.51 -2.68
CA THR A 262 -4.33 1.17 -2.97
C THR A 262 -4.38 2.61 -2.49
N VAL A 263 -3.22 3.14 -2.12
CA VAL A 263 -2.97 4.55 -1.85
C VAL A 263 -1.87 5.07 -2.77
N VAL A 264 -2.02 6.30 -3.24
CA VAL A 264 -0.95 7.08 -3.86
C VAL A 264 -0.76 8.41 -3.13
N THR A 265 0.48 8.74 -2.79
CA THR A 265 0.85 9.99 -2.13
C THR A 265 1.63 10.89 -3.11
N PRO A 266 1.09 12.05 -3.49
CA PRO A 266 1.74 12.97 -4.45
C PRO A 266 2.81 13.85 -3.81
N GLY A 267 2.80 13.95 -2.47
CA GLY A 267 3.68 14.85 -1.72
C GLY A 267 5.12 14.35 -1.50
N ASP A 268 5.54 13.28 -2.19
CA ASP A 268 6.89 12.70 -2.11
C ASP A 268 7.33 12.33 -0.68
N LEU A 269 6.54 11.48 -0.02
CA LEU A 269 6.89 10.98 1.31
C LEU A 269 8.23 10.23 1.27
N HIS A 270 8.52 9.55 0.16
CA HIS A 270 9.73 8.77 -0.05
C HIS A 270 11.00 9.64 0.05
N CYS A 271 11.04 10.85 -0.53
CA CYS A 271 12.16 11.79 -0.30
C CYS A 271 12.33 12.18 1.16
N GLY A 272 11.24 12.25 1.93
CA GLY A 272 11.28 12.44 3.38
C GLY A 272 11.89 11.23 4.12
N TRP A 273 11.58 10.01 3.68
CA TRP A 273 12.16 8.79 4.27
C TRP A 273 13.67 8.71 4.08
N MET A 274 14.19 9.21 2.96
CA MET A 274 15.64 9.26 2.71
C MET A 274 16.41 10.08 3.76
N SER A 275 15.74 10.94 4.54
CA SER A 275 16.32 11.69 5.66
C SER A 275 17.56 12.52 5.27
N ARG A 276 17.59 13.02 4.03
CA ARG A 276 18.73 13.73 3.44
C ARG A 276 18.44 15.17 3.06
N TYR A 277 17.21 15.45 2.63
CA TYR A 277 16.87 16.70 1.93
C TYR A 277 16.14 17.72 2.82
N TRP A 278 15.49 17.26 3.89
CA TRP A 278 14.66 18.12 4.75
C TRP A 278 15.18 18.20 6.18
N ALA A 279 14.65 19.17 6.92
CA ALA A 279 14.86 19.27 8.36
C ALA A 279 14.39 17.99 9.07
N PRO A 280 15.00 17.61 10.21
CA PRO A 280 14.67 16.38 10.93
C PRO A 280 13.19 16.22 11.25
N GLU A 281 12.50 17.30 11.60
CA GLU A 281 11.08 17.31 11.93
C GLU A 281 10.22 16.90 10.72
N LYS A 282 10.54 17.44 9.55
CA LYS A 282 9.82 17.15 8.30
C LYS A 282 10.09 15.72 7.80
N ASN A 283 11.33 15.23 7.93
CA ASN A 283 11.63 13.82 7.66
C ASN A 283 10.86 12.89 8.61
N THR A 284 10.76 13.27 9.88
CA THR A 284 10.02 12.51 10.91
C THR A 284 8.54 12.43 10.56
N GLU A 285 7.92 13.51 10.08
CA GLU A 285 6.53 13.51 9.61
C GLU A 285 6.32 12.53 8.45
N ALA A 286 7.21 12.52 7.45
CA ALA A 286 7.12 11.59 6.32
C ALA A 286 7.25 10.13 6.76
N ILE A 287 8.20 9.82 7.65
CA ILE A 287 8.39 8.47 8.20
C ILE A 287 7.14 8.02 8.96
N LYS A 288 6.60 8.88 9.82
CA LYS A 288 5.37 8.59 10.59
C LYS A 288 4.19 8.32 9.65
N MET A 289 4.02 9.09 8.58
CA MET A 289 2.95 8.85 7.61
C MET A 289 3.16 7.52 6.86
N GLY A 290 4.39 7.20 6.46
CA GLY A 290 4.72 5.90 5.86
C GLY A 290 4.38 4.72 6.77
N ILE A 291 4.66 4.85 8.08
CA ILE A 291 4.26 3.87 9.10
C ILE A 291 2.75 3.79 9.20
N ASN A 292 2.02 4.90 9.19
CA ASN A 292 0.55 4.88 9.19
C ASN A 292 -0.03 4.10 8.01
N VAL A 293 0.49 4.27 6.79
CA VAL A 293 0.04 3.49 5.62
C VAL A 293 0.26 1.99 5.84
N LEU A 294 1.42 1.61 6.38
CA LEU A 294 1.76 0.21 6.67
C LEU A 294 0.88 -0.36 7.79
N MET A 295 0.66 0.41 8.85
CA MET A 295 -0.20 0.01 9.97
C MET A 295 -1.66 -0.14 9.52
N TYR A 296 -2.16 0.78 8.69
CA TYR A 296 -3.48 0.65 8.08
C TYR A 296 -3.61 -0.68 7.33
N TYR A 297 -2.68 -0.96 6.42
CA TYR A 297 -2.65 -2.21 5.66
C TYR A 297 -2.65 -3.46 6.56
N LEU A 298 -1.89 -3.43 7.66
CA LEU A 298 -1.78 -4.58 8.57
C LEU A 298 -3.01 -4.79 9.45
N THR A 299 -3.92 -3.82 9.56
CA THR A 299 -4.97 -3.81 10.58
C THR A 299 -6.41 -3.65 10.07
N HIS A 300 -6.64 -3.34 8.78
CA HIS A 300 -7.96 -3.11 8.17
C HIS A 300 -8.20 -3.99 6.92
#